data_AF-A0A2H0CVR7-F1
#
_entry.id   AF-A0A2H0CVR7-F1
#
_cell.length_a   1.000
_cell.length_b   1.000
_cell.length_c   1.000
_cell.angle_alpha   90.00
_cell.angle_beta   90.00
_cell.angle_gamma   90.00
#
_symmetry.space_group_name_H-M   'P 1'
#
loop_
_entity.id
_entity.type
_entity.pdbx_description
1 polymer ?
#
loop_
_entity_poly.entity_id
_entity_poly.type
_entity_poly.pdbx_seq_one_letter_code
_entity_poly.pdbx_strand_id
1 'polypeptide(L)'
;MRQLLVRSCAVLLFVLFSIPSALWAGDDGFAQKIINSQCKNCHRFEGKPTSKFELEAPDLMWSGVKYQRPWLIRWLMGQEDNLYPNSYRWDKSTFSKKHMILTKEEANALADYMEKTYHDPRIKKSFVDMSTFTEMEAGLGAEIYREYSCLGCHQIRDDEEKKTGGPISVDLFDAGNRYTLDWWSRFAENPQDFTPHSGEYLADISPRKARHIIGYLMTLGVKDFKFYEPWKSEAFKNADAKRGGKVYKEYCVQCHGPQGKGDGPGAKGLDPKPAVHADLPLAEYPDDYLYNLIYYGGKSVGKSSNMPDWGMTLPEQSLADVIAYVRSTFKGQ
;
A
#
# COMPACT_ATOMS: atom_id res chain seq x y z
N MET A 1 -1.33 53.10 -64.87
CA MET A 1 -0.45 52.42 -65.85
C MET A 1 0.53 51.56 -65.06
N ARG A 2 0.52 50.24 -65.30
CA ARG A 2 1.46 49.20 -64.85
C ARG A 2 1.60 48.85 -63.36
N GLN A 3 1.27 47.58 -63.11
CA GLN A 3 1.52 46.73 -61.96
C GLN A 3 3.02 46.59 -61.66
N LEU A 4 3.37 46.38 -60.39
CA LEU A 4 4.56 45.63 -59.98
C LEU A 4 4.17 44.78 -58.76
N LEU A 5 4.11 43.47 -58.98
CA LEU A 5 3.91 42.43 -57.99
C LEU A 5 5.11 42.38 -57.03
N VAL A 6 4.85 42.48 -55.72
CA VAL A 6 5.81 42.08 -54.69
C VAL A 6 5.52 40.62 -54.33
N ARG A 7 6.44 39.72 -54.69
CA ARG A 7 6.44 38.32 -54.27
C ARG A 7 6.95 38.24 -52.81
N SER A 8 6.06 38.00 -51.85
CA SER A 8 6.45 37.59 -50.50
C SER A 8 6.68 36.08 -50.49
N CYS A 9 7.94 35.66 -50.35
CA CYS A 9 8.29 34.28 -49.98
C CYS A 9 8.01 34.09 -48.49
N ALA A 10 6.97 33.31 -48.16
CA ALA A 10 6.79 32.79 -46.81
C ALA A 10 7.72 31.58 -46.64
N VAL A 11 8.77 31.74 -45.83
CA VAL A 11 9.62 30.62 -45.38
C VAL A 11 8.88 29.91 -44.24
N LEU A 12 8.30 28.75 -44.54
CA LEU A 12 7.79 27.81 -43.54
C LEU A 12 8.97 27.11 -42.88
N LEU A 13 9.34 27.55 -41.68
CA LEU A 13 10.25 26.82 -40.79
C LEU A 13 9.49 25.63 -40.16
N PHE A 14 9.64 24.45 -40.75
CA PHE A 14 9.33 23.19 -40.07
C PHE A 14 10.41 22.93 -39.02
N VAL A 15 10.12 23.26 -37.76
CA VAL A 15 10.91 22.79 -36.62
C VAL A 15 10.56 21.34 -36.38
N LEU A 16 11.36 20.44 -36.95
CA LEU A 16 11.43 19.03 -36.55
C LEU A 16 11.89 18.99 -35.09
N PHE A 17 10.96 18.73 -34.16
CA PHE A 17 11.29 18.27 -32.82
C PHE A 17 11.85 16.84 -32.92
N SER A 18 13.11 16.73 -33.32
CA SER A 18 13.91 15.52 -33.12
C SER A 18 14.32 15.47 -31.66
N ILE A 19 13.60 14.68 -30.86
CA ILE A 19 14.01 14.32 -29.50
C ILE A 19 15.38 13.62 -29.60
N PRO A 20 16.37 13.92 -28.73
CA PRO A 20 17.73 13.42 -28.89
C PRO A 20 17.82 11.94 -28.47
N SER A 21 17.54 11.02 -29.38
CA SER A 21 17.71 9.57 -29.17
C SER A 21 19.16 9.15 -28.90
N ALA A 22 20.14 10.01 -29.23
CA ALA A 22 21.56 9.71 -29.15
C ALA A 22 22.14 9.79 -27.72
N LEU A 23 21.62 10.66 -26.84
CA LEU A 23 22.08 10.72 -25.45
C LEU A 23 21.69 9.46 -24.67
N TRP A 24 20.45 9.01 -24.85
CA TRP A 24 19.88 7.85 -24.15
C TRP A 24 20.55 6.53 -24.55
N ALA A 25 20.97 6.40 -25.82
CA ALA A 25 21.67 5.22 -26.30
C ALA A 25 23.09 5.08 -25.69
N GLY A 26 23.74 6.20 -25.35
CA GLY A 26 25.03 6.21 -24.67
C GLY A 26 24.93 5.72 -23.22
N ASP A 27 23.91 6.19 -22.50
CA ASP A 27 23.65 5.82 -21.11
C ASP A 27 23.18 4.37 -20.97
N ASP A 28 22.35 3.87 -21.90
CA ASP A 28 21.93 2.46 -21.93
C ASP A 28 23.12 1.51 -22.12
N GLY A 29 24.04 1.83 -23.04
CA GLY A 29 25.24 1.03 -23.27
C GLY A 29 26.19 1.04 -22.07
N PHE A 30 26.29 2.18 -21.37
CA PHE A 30 27.06 2.31 -20.14
C PHE A 30 26.48 1.45 -19.01
N ALA A 31 25.17 1.57 -18.75
CA ALA A 31 24.46 0.76 -17.76
C ALA A 31 24.58 -0.75 -18.05
N GLN A 32 24.39 -1.15 -19.32
CA GLN A 32 24.51 -2.54 -19.72
C GLN A 32 25.91 -3.11 -19.49
N LYS A 33 26.96 -2.29 -19.72
CA LYS A 33 28.35 -2.68 -19.43
C LYS A 33 28.56 -2.92 -17.95
N ILE A 34 28.03 -2.06 -17.07
CA ILE A 34 28.12 -2.24 -15.61
C ILE A 34 27.40 -3.53 -15.19
N ILE A 35 26.17 -3.75 -15.68
CA ILE A 35 25.39 -4.96 -15.36
C ILE A 35 26.16 -6.22 -15.75
N ASN A 36 26.67 -6.26 -16.98
CA ASN A 36 27.36 -7.44 -17.49
C ASN A 36 28.69 -7.71 -16.80
N SER A 37 29.43 -6.67 -16.41
CA SER A 37 30.77 -6.83 -15.82
C SER A 37 30.76 -6.97 -14.29
N GLN A 38 29.79 -6.35 -13.61
CA GLN A 38 29.80 -6.22 -12.15
C GLN A 38 28.60 -6.92 -11.49
N CYS A 39 27.39 -6.79 -12.04
CA CYS A 39 26.17 -7.27 -11.39
C CYS A 39 25.87 -8.75 -11.68
N LYS A 40 26.08 -9.22 -12.93
CA LYS A 40 25.76 -10.59 -13.37
C LYS A 40 26.58 -11.69 -12.70
N ASN A 41 27.64 -11.34 -11.97
CA ASN A 41 28.40 -12.29 -11.15
C ASN A 41 27.59 -12.84 -9.97
N CYS A 42 26.58 -12.09 -9.50
CA CYS A 42 25.75 -12.48 -8.37
C CYS A 42 24.26 -12.49 -8.71
N HIS A 43 23.80 -11.50 -9.48
CA HIS A 43 22.39 -11.29 -9.80
C HIS A 43 22.01 -11.88 -11.15
N ARG A 44 20.79 -12.41 -11.22
CA ARG A 44 20.16 -12.80 -12.47
C ARG A 44 19.26 -11.68 -12.99
N PHE A 45 19.22 -11.53 -14.32
CA PHE A 45 18.44 -10.50 -15.01
C PHE A 45 17.53 -11.05 -16.12
N GLU A 46 17.57 -12.35 -16.39
CA GLU A 46 16.80 -13.00 -17.45
C GLU A 46 16.53 -14.47 -17.11
N GLY A 47 15.58 -15.09 -17.81
CA GLY A 47 15.23 -16.50 -17.65
C GLY A 47 13.87 -16.72 -17.01
N LYS A 48 13.74 -17.79 -16.21
CA LYS A 48 12.52 -18.15 -15.49
C LYS A 48 12.76 -18.06 -13.98
N PRO A 49 11.73 -17.79 -13.16
CA PRO A 49 11.82 -17.89 -11.72
C PRO A 49 12.47 -19.22 -11.31
N THR A 50 13.41 -19.16 -10.37
CA THR A 50 14.05 -20.37 -9.84
C THR A 50 14.10 -20.34 -8.33
N SER A 51 14.34 -21.51 -7.76
CA SER A 51 14.52 -21.72 -6.33
C SER A 51 15.50 -20.71 -5.73
N LYS A 52 15.13 -20.07 -4.61
CA LYS A 52 16.04 -19.27 -3.78
C LYS A 52 17.34 -20.01 -3.47
N PHE A 53 17.27 -21.34 -3.32
CA PHE A 53 18.41 -22.18 -2.99
C PHE A 53 19.41 -22.41 -4.15
N GLU A 54 19.08 -21.97 -5.36
CA GLU A 54 19.98 -21.96 -6.53
C GLU A 54 20.55 -20.57 -6.82
N LEU A 55 20.10 -19.54 -6.10
CA LEU A 55 20.54 -18.17 -6.28
C LEU A 55 21.61 -17.80 -5.25
N GLU A 56 22.52 -16.92 -5.65
CA GLU A 56 23.53 -16.31 -4.77
C GLU A 56 23.07 -14.95 -4.23
N ALA A 57 22.28 -14.20 -5.01
CA ALA A 57 21.70 -12.92 -4.65
C ALA A 57 20.26 -12.80 -5.20
N PRO A 58 19.46 -11.81 -4.76
CA PRO A 58 18.10 -11.60 -5.27
C PRO A 58 18.05 -11.51 -6.78
N ASP A 59 17.05 -12.14 -7.40
CA ASP A 59 16.76 -12.00 -8.82
C ASP A 59 16.30 -10.56 -9.14
N LEU A 60 16.83 -9.99 -10.23
CA LEU A 60 16.59 -8.64 -10.69
C LEU A 60 15.90 -8.57 -12.06
N MET A 61 15.44 -9.70 -12.63
CA MET A 61 14.78 -9.76 -13.94
C MET A 61 13.55 -8.84 -14.08
N TRP A 62 12.86 -8.54 -12.96
CA TRP A 62 11.69 -7.65 -12.92
C TRP A 62 11.87 -6.47 -11.96
N SER A 63 13.11 -6.08 -11.74
CA SER A 63 13.45 -5.04 -10.76
C SER A 63 13.02 -3.63 -11.17
N GLY A 64 12.74 -3.39 -12.46
CA GLY A 64 12.44 -2.06 -13.00
C GLY A 64 11.20 -1.40 -12.42
N VAL A 65 10.25 -2.21 -11.94
CA VAL A 65 9.01 -1.73 -11.32
C VAL A 65 8.93 -2.05 -9.82
N LYS A 66 9.93 -2.73 -9.27
CA LYS A 66 9.92 -3.18 -7.87
C LYS A 66 10.24 -2.05 -6.89
N TYR A 67 11.24 -1.25 -7.23
CA TYR A 67 11.81 -0.26 -6.33
C TYR A 67 11.45 1.16 -6.75
N GLN A 68 11.25 2.03 -5.77
CA GLN A 68 11.18 3.47 -6.03
C GLN A 68 12.57 3.96 -6.45
N ARG A 69 12.62 4.71 -7.55
CA ARG A 69 13.87 5.24 -8.12
C ARG A 69 14.77 5.96 -7.10
N PRO A 70 14.25 6.87 -6.23
CA PRO A 70 15.09 7.53 -5.23
C PRO A 70 15.76 6.56 -4.27
N TRP A 71 15.05 5.51 -3.83
CA TRP A 71 15.62 4.50 -2.96
C TRP A 71 16.66 3.64 -3.67
N LEU A 72 16.39 3.21 -4.91
CA LEU A 72 17.33 2.39 -5.69
C LEU A 72 18.69 3.09 -5.86
N ILE A 73 18.68 4.40 -6.11
CA ILE A 73 19.90 5.20 -6.21
C ILE A 73 20.67 5.21 -4.88
N ARG A 74 19.98 5.48 -3.77
CA ARG A 74 20.62 5.47 -2.44
C ARG A 74 21.19 4.09 -2.09
N TRP A 75 20.48 3.02 -2.41
CA TRP A 75 20.93 1.64 -2.24
C TRP A 75 22.21 1.36 -3.03
N LEU A 76 22.24 1.69 -4.33
CA LEU A 76 23.41 1.50 -5.20
C LEU A 76 24.62 2.35 -4.76
N MET A 77 24.38 3.49 -4.10
CA MET A 77 25.40 4.35 -3.52
C MET A 77 25.82 3.93 -2.09
N GLY A 78 25.29 2.82 -1.56
CA GLY A 78 25.63 2.31 -0.23
C GLY A 78 25.10 3.16 0.93
N GLN A 79 24.04 3.94 0.71
CA GLN A 79 23.43 4.85 1.69
C GLN A 79 22.26 4.21 2.46
N GLU A 80 22.08 2.91 2.31
CA GLU A 80 20.94 2.15 2.84
C GLU A 80 21.47 0.91 3.58
N ASP A 81 20.72 0.47 4.59
CA ASP A 81 21.01 -0.76 5.32
C ASP A 81 20.83 -1.99 4.44
N ASN A 82 21.60 -3.05 4.71
CA ASN A 82 21.47 -4.33 4.02
C ASN A 82 20.03 -4.86 4.06
N LEU A 83 19.49 -5.21 2.89
CA LEU A 83 18.12 -5.75 2.77
C LEU A 83 17.92 -7.05 3.51
N TYR A 84 18.94 -7.90 3.60
CA TYR A 84 18.85 -9.22 4.22
C TYR A 84 19.78 -9.27 5.43
N PRO A 85 19.27 -9.05 6.66
CA PRO A 85 20.09 -8.95 7.86
C PRO A 85 21.01 -10.16 8.06
N ASN A 86 20.51 -11.38 7.79
CA ASN A 86 21.27 -12.62 7.89
C ASN A 86 21.71 -13.18 6.53
N SER A 87 22.05 -12.32 5.56
CA SER A 87 22.36 -12.71 4.17
C SER A 87 21.15 -13.23 3.38
N TYR A 88 21.21 -13.10 2.06
CA TYR A 88 20.18 -13.64 1.17
C TYR A 88 20.08 -15.17 1.29
N ARG A 89 21.23 -15.83 1.44
CA ARG A 89 21.39 -17.28 1.65
C ARG A 89 21.78 -17.57 3.09
N TRP A 90 20.85 -17.29 4.00
CA TRP A 90 21.01 -17.51 5.44
C TRP A 90 21.40 -18.96 5.78
N ASP A 91 21.03 -19.92 4.92
CA ASP A 91 21.37 -21.34 5.03
C ASP A 91 22.87 -21.61 4.78
N LYS A 92 23.55 -20.77 4.01
CA LYS A 92 24.98 -20.86 3.73
C LYS A 92 25.82 -19.99 4.67
N SER A 93 25.30 -18.83 5.06
CA SER A 93 25.98 -17.90 5.95
C SER A 93 24.99 -16.90 6.53
N THR A 94 25.13 -16.58 7.81
CA THR A 94 24.39 -15.49 8.46
C THR A 94 25.10 -14.14 8.36
N PHE A 95 26.28 -14.08 7.72
CA PHE A 95 27.02 -12.84 7.55
C PHE A 95 26.50 -12.06 6.34
N SER A 96 25.85 -10.92 6.59
CA SER A 96 25.42 -10.01 5.52
C SER A 96 26.55 -9.09 5.07
N LYS A 97 27.16 -9.41 3.93
CA LYS A 97 28.11 -8.52 3.25
C LYS A 97 27.41 -7.24 2.79
N LYS A 98 28.10 -6.10 2.88
CA LYS A 98 27.64 -4.87 2.24
C LYS A 98 27.62 -5.05 0.73
N HIS A 99 26.60 -4.50 0.08
CA HIS A 99 26.53 -4.44 -1.37
C HIS A 99 27.66 -3.56 -1.93
N MET A 100 28.05 -3.81 -3.18
CA MET A 100 29.00 -2.95 -3.89
C MET A 100 28.45 -1.52 -4.01
N ILE A 101 29.35 -0.54 -4.05
CA ILE A 101 29.00 0.88 -4.10
C ILE A 101 29.36 1.42 -5.48
N LEU A 102 28.43 2.18 -6.06
CA LEU A 102 28.58 2.86 -7.33
C LEU A 102 28.66 4.38 -7.15
N THR A 103 29.19 5.07 -8.17
CA THR A 103 29.08 6.53 -8.21
C THR A 103 27.63 6.97 -8.40
N LYS A 104 27.37 8.25 -8.15
CA LYS A 104 26.03 8.81 -8.36
C LYS A 104 25.60 8.70 -9.83
N GLU A 105 26.52 8.93 -10.76
CA GLU A 105 26.29 8.87 -12.19
C GLU A 105 25.95 7.44 -12.63
N GLU A 106 26.73 6.46 -12.15
CA GLU A 106 26.49 5.03 -12.38
C GLU A 106 25.15 4.57 -11.81
N ALA A 107 24.83 4.99 -10.57
CA ALA A 107 23.58 4.64 -9.92
C ALA A 107 22.35 5.21 -10.65
N ASN A 108 22.44 6.45 -11.18
CA ASN A 108 21.36 7.03 -11.99
C ASN A 108 21.20 6.29 -13.32
N ALA A 109 22.29 6.06 -14.05
CA ALA A 109 22.24 5.35 -15.33
C ALA A 109 21.66 3.94 -15.18
N LEU A 110 22.06 3.21 -14.13
CA LEU A 110 21.48 1.90 -13.82
C LEU A 110 20.00 1.98 -13.45
N ALA A 111 19.60 2.93 -12.60
CA ALA A 111 18.21 3.07 -12.21
C ALA A 111 17.31 3.32 -13.43
N ASP A 112 17.72 4.23 -14.32
CA ASP A 112 16.98 4.55 -15.55
C ASP A 112 16.92 3.35 -16.51
N TYR A 113 18.04 2.66 -16.70
CA TYR A 113 18.10 1.47 -17.55
C TYR A 113 17.25 0.32 -16.99
N MET A 114 17.31 0.09 -15.68
CA MET A 114 16.53 -0.97 -15.01
C MET A 114 15.04 -0.69 -15.11
N GLU A 115 14.61 0.55 -14.84
CA GLU A 115 13.22 0.99 -14.95
C GLU A 115 12.69 0.78 -16.36
N LYS A 116 13.49 1.06 -17.40
CA LYS A 116 13.13 0.89 -18.82
C LYS A 116 13.18 -0.55 -19.35
N THR A 117 13.97 -1.43 -18.73
CA THR A 117 14.31 -2.73 -19.32
C THR A 117 13.67 -3.90 -18.59
N TYR A 118 13.71 -3.90 -17.25
CA TYR A 118 13.36 -5.05 -16.43
C TYR A 118 11.91 -4.99 -15.95
N HIS A 119 10.98 -5.01 -16.91
CA HIS A 119 9.54 -4.96 -16.68
C HIS A 119 8.93 -6.35 -16.46
N ASP A 120 8.00 -6.47 -15.52
CA ASP A 120 7.11 -7.63 -15.42
C ASP A 120 5.83 -7.36 -16.23
N PRO A 121 5.57 -8.09 -17.33
CA PRO A 121 4.36 -7.88 -18.12
C PRO A 121 3.05 -8.24 -17.37
N ARG A 122 3.15 -8.89 -16.21
CA ARG A 122 2.00 -9.24 -15.37
C ARG A 122 1.62 -8.10 -14.41
N ILE A 123 2.50 -7.13 -14.19
CA ILE A 123 2.22 -6.00 -13.31
C ILE A 123 1.13 -5.13 -13.93
N LYS A 124 0.12 -4.83 -13.10
CA LYS A 124 -1.00 -3.93 -13.41
C LYS A 124 -1.00 -2.80 -12.40
N LYS A 125 -1.80 -1.78 -12.68
CA LYS A 125 -2.08 -0.73 -11.71
C LYS A 125 -2.59 -1.35 -10.40
N SER A 126 -2.00 -0.91 -9.29
CA SER A 126 -2.33 -1.32 -7.93
C SER A 126 -3.83 -1.23 -7.64
N PHE A 127 -4.37 -2.25 -6.97
CA PHE A 127 -5.71 -2.21 -6.39
C PHE A 127 -5.74 -1.45 -5.04
N VAL A 128 -4.56 -1.18 -4.48
CA VAL A 128 -4.37 -0.33 -3.31
C VAL A 128 -4.22 1.11 -3.75
N ASP A 129 -5.08 1.96 -3.20
CA ASP A 129 -5.06 3.41 -3.39
C ASP A 129 -4.77 4.07 -2.05
N MET A 130 -3.56 4.61 -1.91
CA MET A 130 -3.10 5.25 -0.68
C MET A 130 -3.78 6.59 -0.41
N SER A 131 -4.43 7.21 -1.41
CA SER A 131 -5.15 8.48 -1.22
C SER A 131 -6.43 8.32 -0.38
N THR A 132 -6.92 7.09 -0.28
CA THR A 132 -8.08 6.71 0.52
C THR A 132 -7.71 5.83 1.72
N PHE A 133 -6.42 5.70 2.03
CA PHE A 133 -5.94 4.80 3.09
C PHE A 133 -6.01 5.45 4.47
N THR A 134 -6.73 4.81 5.40
CA THR A 134 -6.97 5.38 6.73
C THR A 134 -6.00 4.86 7.79
N GLU A 135 -5.90 5.57 8.91
CA GLU A 135 -5.11 5.13 10.07
C GLU A 135 -5.63 3.81 10.65
N MET A 136 -6.96 3.64 10.70
CA MET A 136 -7.59 2.37 11.08
C MET A 136 -7.16 1.24 10.15
N GLU A 137 -7.06 1.48 8.83
CA GLU A 137 -6.60 0.44 7.92
C GLU A 137 -5.12 0.05 8.18
N ALA A 138 -4.28 1.02 8.55
CA ALA A 138 -2.90 0.76 8.93
C ALA A 138 -2.81 -0.11 10.19
N GLY A 139 -3.62 0.18 11.22
CA GLY A 139 -3.70 -0.61 12.44
C GLY A 139 -4.13 -2.05 12.18
N LEU A 140 -5.21 -2.24 11.42
CA LEU A 140 -5.66 -3.57 11.00
C LEU A 140 -4.60 -4.30 10.15
N GLY A 141 -3.87 -3.58 9.30
CA GLY A 141 -2.76 -4.14 8.53
C GLY A 141 -1.62 -4.65 9.42
N ALA A 142 -1.26 -3.89 10.46
CA ALA A 142 -0.27 -4.29 11.45
C ALA A 142 -0.71 -5.52 12.26
N GLU A 143 -1.99 -5.62 12.62
CA GLU A 143 -2.56 -6.80 13.28
C GLU A 143 -2.47 -8.03 12.39
N ILE A 144 -2.94 -7.92 11.14
CA ILE A 144 -2.90 -9.02 10.16
C ILE A 144 -1.45 -9.47 9.91
N TYR A 145 -0.51 -8.52 9.83
CA TYR A 145 0.91 -8.83 9.66
C TYR A 145 1.48 -9.70 10.80
N ARG A 146 0.97 -9.51 12.03
CA ARG A 146 1.32 -10.36 13.18
C ARG A 146 0.55 -11.68 13.17
N GLU A 147 -0.75 -11.65 12.89
CA GLU A 147 -1.64 -12.82 12.87
C GLU A 147 -1.19 -13.86 11.85
N TYR A 148 -0.73 -13.41 10.67
CA TYR A 148 -0.24 -14.26 9.59
C TYR A 148 1.28 -14.52 9.69
N SER A 149 1.87 -14.33 10.88
CA SER A 149 3.25 -14.71 11.18
C SER A 149 4.33 -14.05 10.28
N CYS A 150 4.01 -12.97 9.57
CA CYS A 150 4.98 -12.26 8.72
C CYS A 150 6.16 -11.73 9.55
N LEU A 151 5.88 -11.27 10.77
CA LEU A 151 6.87 -10.81 11.75
C LEU A 151 7.89 -11.89 12.15
N GLY A 152 7.55 -13.18 12.00
CA GLY A 152 8.47 -14.28 12.29
C GLY A 152 9.67 -14.33 11.34
N CYS A 153 9.52 -13.80 10.13
CA CYS A 153 10.57 -13.82 9.09
C CYS A 153 11.11 -12.44 8.72
N HIS A 154 10.31 -11.38 8.89
CA HIS A 154 10.64 -10.04 8.42
C HIS A 154 10.78 -9.06 9.57
N GLN A 155 11.82 -8.24 9.52
CA GLN A 155 11.95 -7.09 10.41
C GLN A 155 11.11 -5.92 9.91
N ILE A 156 10.48 -5.18 10.83
CA ILE A 156 9.71 -3.96 10.57
C ILE A 156 10.11 -2.87 11.55
N ARG A 157 9.66 -1.65 11.28
CA ARG A 157 9.72 -0.51 12.19
C ARG A 157 8.58 -0.60 13.20
N ASP A 158 8.88 -0.55 14.48
CA ASP A 158 7.89 -0.41 15.55
C ASP A 158 7.59 1.06 15.88
N ASP A 159 6.68 1.28 16.83
CA ASP A 159 6.21 2.61 17.23
C ASP A 159 7.29 3.44 17.94
N GLU A 160 8.36 2.81 18.44
CA GLU A 160 9.55 3.47 19.02
C GLU A 160 10.67 3.69 17.98
N GLU A 161 10.36 3.51 16.70
CA GLU A 161 11.29 3.56 15.57
C GLU A 161 12.41 2.52 15.62
N LYS A 162 12.21 1.39 16.32
CA LYS A 162 13.18 0.30 16.43
C LYS A 162 12.83 -0.84 15.49
N LYS A 163 13.86 -1.64 15.16
CA LYS A 163 13.68 -2.88 14.37
C LYS A 163 13.10 -3.97 15.27
N THR A 164 12.00 -4.57 14.83
CA THR A 164 11.38 -5.73 15.48
C THR A 164 11.04 -6.81 14.45
N GLY A 165 11.10 -8.08 14.85
CA GLY A 165 10.82 -9.22 13.97
C GLY A 165 12.06 -10.05 13.60
N GLY A 166 11.81 -11.11 12.82
CA GLY A 166 12.81 -12.09 12.42
C GLY A 166 13.80 -11.55 11.37
N PRO A 167 15.11 -11.78 11.50
CA PRO A 167 16.14 -11.32 10.55
C PRO A 167 16.38 -12.29 9.36
N ILE A 168 15.41 -13.15 9.04
CA ILE A 168 15.58 -14.26 8.07
C ILE A 168 15.27 -13.83 6.62
N SER A 169 14.31 -12.93 6.45
CA SER A 169 13.86 -12.42 5.17
C SER A 169 14.24 -10.95 4.99
N VAL A 170 13.72 -10.32 3.94
CA VAL A 170 13.99 -8.92 3.67
C VAL A 170 13.50 -8.03 4.80
N ASP A 171 14.34 -7.09 5.23
CA ASP A 171 14.02 -6.03 6.18
C ASP A 171 12.97 -5.08 5.56
N LEU A 172 11.82 -4.91 6.19
CA LEU A 172 10.72 -4.04 5.77
C LEU A 172 10.63 -2.74 6.59
N PHE A 173 11.65 -2.40 7.39
CA PHE A 173 11.69 -1.21 8.25
C PHE A 173 11.42 0.13 7.53
N ASP A 174 11.82 0.24 6.26
CA ASP A 174 11.63 1.42 5.40
C ASP A 174 10.86 1.07 4.11
N ALA A 175 9.95 0.09 4.19
CA ALA A 175 9.26 -0.46 3.02
C ALA A 175 8.48 0.60 2.22
N GLY A 176 7.93 1.63 2.88
CA GLY A 176 7.15 2.69 2.23
C GLY A 176 7.95 3.64 1.36
N ASN A 177 9.26 3.77 1.59
CA ASN A 177 10.17 4.51 0.72
C ASN A 177 10.86 3.61 -0.33
N ARG A 178 10.77 2.28 -0.17
CA ARG A 178 11.51 1.32 -0.98
C ARG A 178 10.73 0.80 -2.17
N TYR A 179 9.51 0.36 -1.95
CA TYR A 179 8.77 -0.44 -2.93
C TYR A 179 7.69 0.37 -3.64
N THR A 180 7.32 -0.06 -4.83
CA THR A 180 6.16 0.51 -5.53
C THR A 180 4.87 -0.24 -5.13
N LEU A 181 3.73 0.46 -5.19
CA LEU A 181 2.42 -0.15 -4.94
C LEU A 181 2.04 -1.21 -5.97
N ASP A 182 2.39 -0.97 -7.23
CA ASP A 182 2.10 -1.89 -8.34
C ASP A 182 2.83 -3.21 -8.15
N TRP A 183 4.10 -3.15 -7.72
CA TRP A 183 4.85 -4.35 -7.38
C TRP A 183 4.26 -5.07 -6.16
N TRP A 184 3.92 -4.37 -5.08
CA TRP A 184 3.30 -4.99 -3.90
C TRP A 184 1.99 -5.69 -4.23
N SER A 185 1.13 -5.04 -5.02
CA SER A 185 -0.14 -5.61 -5.45
C SER A 185 0.07 -6.89 -6.25
N ARG A 186 1.04 -6.89 -7.18
CA ARG A 186 1.37 -8.08 -7.95
C ARG A 186 2.03 -9.16 -7.09
N PHE A 187 2.91 -8.80 -6.17
CA PHE A 187 3.59 -9.73 -5.28
C PHE A 187 2.59 -10.47 -4.40
N ALA A 188 1.60 -9.75 -3.85
CA ALA A 188 0.54 -10.31 -3.02
C ALA A 188 -0.36 -11.31 -3.74
N GLU A 189 -0.47 -11.26 -5.07
CA GLU A 189 -1.24 -12.26 -5.83
C GLU A 189 -0.57 -13.65 -5.81
N ASN A 190 0.75 -13.69 -5.97
CA ASN A 190 1.52 -14.93 -5.92
C ASN A 190 3.03 -14.64 -5.80
N PRO A 191 3.60 -14.72 -4.59
CA PRO A 191 5.03 -14.48 -4.38
C PRO A 191 5.97 -15.50 -5.04
N GLN A 192 5.50 -16.74 -5.22
CA GLN A 192 6.29 -17.82 -5.83
C GLN A 192 6.57 -17.56 -7.31
N ASP A 193 5.83 -16.66 -7.95
CA ASP A 193 6.11 -16.22 -9.30
C ASP A 193 7.41 -15.42 -9.43
N PHE A 194 7.98 -14.94 -8.32
CA PHE A 194 9.22 -14.16 -8.27
C PHE A 194 10.42 -14.99 -7.85
N THR A 195 10.31 -15.65 -6.70
CA THR A 195 11.40 -16.46 -6.15
C THR A 195 10.82 -17.68 -5.46
N PRO A 196 10.67 -18.79 -6.20
CA PRO A 196 10.27 -20.08 -5.63
C PRO A 196 11.11 -20.48 -4.42
N HIS A 197 10.50 -21.17 -3.45
CA HIS A 197 11.16 -21.66 -2.23
C HIS A 197 11.81 -20.56 -1.36
N SER A 198 11.36 -19.32 -1.49
CA SER A 198 11.83 -18.20 -0.66
C SER A 198 11.35 -18.26 0.80
N GLY A 199 10.33 -19.06 1.08
CA GLY A 199 9.59 -19.10 2.34
C GLY A 199 8.34 -18.21 2.33
N GLU A 200 8.23 -17.30 1.36
CA GLU A 200 7.05 -16.46 1.21
C GLU A 200 5.86 -17.29 0.71
N TYR A 201 4.76 -17.33 1.46
CA TYR A 201 3.59 -18.11 1.11
C TYR A 201 2.43 -17.19 0.72
N LEU A 202 1.52 -17.71 -0.10
CA LEU A 202 0.27 -17.01 -0.37
C LEU A 202 -0.62 -17.16 0.86
N ALA A 203 -0.70 -16.10 1.67
CA ALA A 203 -1.63 -16.06 2.79
C ALA A 203 -3.08 -16.15 2.28
N ASP A 204 -3.92 -16.92 2.96
CA ASP A 204 -5.35 -17.00 2.65
C ASP A 204 -6.07 -15.73 3.14
N ILE A 205 -5.86 -14.64 2.38
CA ILE A 205 -6.36 -13.30 2.69
C ILE A 205 -7.17 -12.75 1.52
N SER A 206 -8.26 -12.06 1.84
CA SER A 206 -9.05 -11.34 0.83
C SER A 206 -8.29 -10.13 0.28
N PRO A 207 -8.65 -9.61 -0.91
CA PRO A 207 -8.05 -8.38 -1.45
C PRO A 207 -8.15 -7.19 -0.50
N ARG A 208 -9.25 -7.12 0.28
CA ARG A 208 -9.39 -6.09 1.32
C ARG A 208 -8.33 -6.26 2.40
N LYS A 209 -8.10 -7.45 2.95
CA LYS A 209 -6.99 -7.68 3.91
C LYS A 209 -5.61 -7.41 3.29
N ALA A 210 -5.40 -7.80 2.03
CA ALA A 210 -4.16 -7.48 1.32
C ALA A 210 -3.92 -5.97 1.22
N ARG A 211 -4.97 -5.17 0.96
CA ARG A 211 -4.90 -3.70 1.00
C ARG A 211 -4.42 -3.18 2.36
N HIS A 212 -4.93 -3.73 3.46
CA HIS A 212 -4.51 -3.33 4.81
C HIS A 212 -3.02 -3.60 5.05
N ILE A 213 -2.53 -4.80 4.72
CA ILE A 213 -1.11 -5.17 4.88
C ILE A 213 -0.22 -4.30 3.99
N ILE A 214 -0.54 -4.21 2.70
CA ILE A 214 0.25 -3.43 1.74
C ILE A 214 0.27 -1.97 2.17
N GLY A 215 -0.88 -1.39 2.50
CA GLY A 215 -0.97 0.00 2.93
C GLY A 215 -0.18 0.25 4.22
N TYR A 216 -0.27 -0.64 5.21
CA TYR A 216 0.55 -0.60 6.42
C TYR A 216 2.06 -0.62 6.10
N LEU A 217 2.52 -1.56 5.27
CA LEU A 217 3.92 -1.61 4.87
C LEU A 217 4.36 -0.35 4.13
N MET A 218 3.45 0.27 3.38
CA MET A 218 3.68 1.50 2.65
C MET A 218 3.73 2.76 3.53
N THR A 219 3.32 2.69 4.80
CA THR A 219 3.54 3.78 5.76
C THR A 219 4.88 3.67 6.48
N LEU A 220 5.49 2.49 6.53
CA LEU A 220 6.74 2.26 7.27
C LEU A 220 7.89 3.09 6.71
N GLY A 221 8.42 3.99 7.54
CA GLY A 221 9.54 4.88 7.22
C GLY A 221 9.15 6.17 6.50
N VAL A 222 7.88 6.34 6.11
CA VAL A 222 7.40 7.57 5.48
C VAL A 222 7.13 8.63 6.56
N LYS A 223 7.91 9.71 6.54
CA LYS A 223 7.74 10.82 7.48
C LYS A 223 6.45 11.57 7.19
N ASP A 224 5.75 11.94 8.26
CA ASP A 224 4.53 12.76 8.20
C ASP A 224 3.44 12.22 7.28
N PHE A 225 3.33 10.89 7.14
CA PHE A 225 2.31 10.24 6.32
C PHE A 225 0.92 10.78 6.70
N LYS A 226 0.16 11.24 5.69
CA LYS A 226 -1.18 11.81 5.88
C LYS A 226 -2.22 10.75 5.57
N PHE A 227 -2.85 10.25 6.63
CA PHE A 227 -3.98 9.34 6.50
C PHE A 227 -5.20 10.04 5.93
N TYR A 228 -5.97 9.30 5.13
CA TYR A 228 -7.28 9.73 4.70
C TYR A 228 -8.24 9.71 5.89
N GLU A 229 -9.03 10.78 6.00
CA GLU A 229 -10.04 10.97 7.03
C GLU A 229 -11.43 10.98 6.35
N PRO A 230 -12.10 9.82 6.22
CA PRO A 230 -13.37 9.72 5.50
C PRO A 230 -14.45 10.69 6.02
N TRP A 231 -14.47 10.96 7.32
CA TRP A 231 -15.40 11.91 7.95
C TRP A 231 -15.22 13.37 7.49
N LYS A 232 -14.14 13.70 6.77
CA LYS A 232 -13.94 15.02 6.13
C LYS A 232 -14.34 15.04 4.65
N SER A 233 -14.82 13.92 4.10
CA SER A 233 -15.18 13.79 2.70
C SER A 233 -16.44 14.60 2.35
N GLU A 234 -16.70 14.73 1.04
CA GLU A 234 -17.90 15.40 0.54
C GLU A 234 -19.19 14.63 0.93
N ALA A 235 -19.12 13.30 1.05
CA ALA A 235 -20.25 12.50 1.50
C ALA A 235 -20.67 12.86 2.93
N PHE A 236 -19.68 13.04 3.82
CA PHE A 236 -19.90 13.43 5.22
C PHE A 236 -20.36 14.87 5.38
N LYS A 237 -19.88 15.80 4.54
CA LYS A 237 -20.39 17.18 4.51
C LYS A 237 -21.86 17.25 4.09
N ASN A 238 -22.28 16.36 3.19
CA ASN A 238 -23.66 16.29 2.68
C ASN A 238 -24.53 15.26 3.41
N ALA A 239 -24.10 14.81 4.60
CA ALA A 239 -24.83 13.83 5.38
C ALA A 239 -26.24 14.35 5.77
N ASP A 240 -27.25 13.49 5.65
CA ASP A 240 -28.64 13.83 5.93
C ASP A 240 -29.26 12.82 6.90
N ALA A 241 -29.66 13.31 8.08
CA ALA A 241 -30.23 12.46 9.13
C ALA A 241 -31.56 11.80 8.71
N LYS A 242 -32.33 12.39 7.77
CA LYS A 242 -33.59 11.78 7.31
C LYS A 242 -33.32 10.58 6.40
N ARG A 243 -32.32 10.65 5.52
CA ARG A 243 -31.80 9.49 4.78
C ARG A 243 -31.20 8.47 5.74
N GLY A 244 -30.45 8.94 6.73
CA GLY A 244 -29.83 8.10 7.76
C GLY A 244 -30.82 7.30 8.58
N GLY A 245 -31.98 7.87 8.90
CA GLY A 245 -33.06 7.16 9.59
C GLY A 245 -33.61 5.98 8.79
N LYS A 246 -33.57 6.03 7.45
CA LYS A 246 -33.93 4.87 6.60
C LYS A 246 -32.89 3.77 6.72
N VAL A 247 -31.61 4.13 6.61
CA VAL A 247 -30.48 3.19 6.79
C VAL A 247 -30.55 2.55 8.18
N TYR A 248 -30.76 3.34 9.23
CA TYR A 248 -30.89 2.84 10.59
C TYR A 248 -32.05 1.83 10.71
N LYS A 249 -33.20 2.14 10.13
CA LYS A 249 -34.37 1.25 10.10
C LYS A 249 -34.08 -0.08 9.40
N GLU A 250 -33.38 -0.06 8.28
CA GLU A 250 -33.09 -1.23 7.44
C GLU A 250 -32.01 -2.14 8.06
N TYR A 251 -30.94 -1.54 8.59
CA TYR A 251 -29.74 -2.28 8.99
C TYR A 251 -29.52 -2.36 10.50
N CYS A 252 -29.94 -1.34 11.27
CA CYS A 252 -29.55 -1.20 12.68
C CYS A 252 -30.64 -1.59 13.68
N VAL A 253 -31.92 -1.31 13.37
CA VAL A 253 -33.06 -1.57 14.26
C VAL A 253 -33.21 -3.03 14.67
N GLN A 254 -32.76 -3.95 13.82
CA GLN A 254 -32.82 -5.38 14.08
C GLN A 254 -32.11 -5.76 15.39
N CYS A 255 -31.05 -5.04 15.77
CA CYS A 255 -30.33 -5.24 17.03
C CYS A 255 -30.56 -4.08 18.02
N HIS A 256 -30.44 -2.83 17.55
CA HIS A 256 -30.48 -1.66 18.45
C HIS A 256 -31.89 -1.18 18.80
N GLY A 257 -32.92 -1.69 18.12
CA GLY A 257 -34.32 -1.27 18.32
C GLY A 257 -34.64 0.10 17.71
N PRO A 258 -35.92 0.39 17.42
CA PRO A 258 -36.33 1.65 16.78
C PRO A 258 -36.16 2.87 17.68
N GLN A 259 -36.17 2.70 19.00
CA GLN A 259 -35.86 3.75 19.97
C GLN A 259 -34.41 3.69 20.48
N GLY A 260 -33.54 2.86 19.88
CA GLY A 260 -32.15 2.74 20.32
C GLY A 260 -31.99 2.12 21.71
N LYS A 261 -32.92 1.25 22.12
CA LYS A 261 -32.93 0.62 23.46
C LYS A 261 -32.13 -0.67 23.56
N GLY A 262 -31.48 -1.10 22.48
CA GLY A 262 -30.76 -2.38 22.45
C GLY A 262 -31.69 -3.60 22.54
N ASP A 263 -32.98 -3.43 22.22
CA ASP A 263 -34.07 -4.39 22.38
C ASP A 263 -34.65 -4.86 21.04
N GLY A 264 -33.89 -4.71 19.95
CA GLY A 264 -34.27 -5.21 18.65
C GLY A 264 -34.47 -6.74 18.65
N PRO A 265 -35.24 -7.31 17.71
CA PRO A 265 -35.54 -8.75 17.69
C PRO A 265 -34.29 -9.65 17.67
N GLY A 266 -33.19 -9.19 17.06
CA GLY A 266 -31.88 -9.85 17.03
C GLY A 266 -31.10 -9.75 18.35
N ALA A 267 -31.46 -8.87 19.27
CA ALA A 267 -30.74 -8.65 20.53
C ALA A 267 -30.92 -9.79 21.55
N LYS A 268 -31.98 -10.59 21.45
CA LYS A 268 -32.39 -11.56 22.49
C LYS A 268 -31.28 -12.58 22.83
N GLY A 269 -30.50 -13.01 21.84
CA GLY A 269 -29.43 -14.01 22.01
C GLY A 269 -28.00 -13.46 22.12
N LEU A 270 -27.82 -12.14 22.06
CA LEU A 270 -26.49 -11.54 22.06
C LEU A 270 -25.97 -11.31 23.48
N ASP A 271 -24.69 -11.64 23.69
CA ASP A 271 -23.86 -11.28 24.84
C ASP A 271 -22.49 -10.77 24.33
N PRO A 272 -22.09 -9.52 24.63
CA PRO A 272 -22.88 -8.49 25.31
C PRO A 272 -24.11 -8.08 24.50
N LYS A 273 -25.10 -7.53 25.21
CA LYS A 273 -26.27 -6.90 24.57
C LYS A 273 -25.85 -5.71 23.69
N PRO A 274 -26.60 -5.40 22.61
CA PRO A 274 -26.34 -4.21 21.82
C PRO A 274 -26.36 -2.95 22.68
N ALA A 275 -25.55 -1.96 22.30
CA ALA A 275 -25.51 -0.67 22.98
C ALA A 275 -26.89 0.00 22.95
N VAL A 276 -27.28 0.56 24.10
CA VAL A 276 -28.50 1.35 24.29
C VAL A 276 -28.20 2.77 23.81
N HIS A 277 -28.29 3.01 22.50
CA HIS A 277 -28.04 4.31 21.89
C HIS A 277 -28.77 5.46 22.61
N ALA A 278 -30.01 5.24 23.07
CA ALA A 278 -30.81 6.24 23.77
C ALA A 278 -30.11 6.84 25.00
N ASP A 279 -29.24 6.08 25.67
CA ASP A 279 -28.54 6.49 26.89
C ASP A 279 -27.13 7.03 26.58
N LEU A 280 -26.70 7.02 25.31
CA LEU A 280 -25.37 7.45 24.91
C LEU A 280 -25.40 8.86 24.32
N PRO A 281 -24.46 9.75 24.71
CA PRO A 281 -24.32 11.06 24.09
C PRO A 281 -23.61 10.94 22.73
N LEU A 282 -24.22 10.25 21.76
CA LEU A 282 -23.58 9.95 20.46
C LEU A 282 -23.20 11.22 19.69
N ALA A 283 -23.88 12.33 19.94
CA ALA A 283 -23.51 13.65 19.41
C ALA A 283 -22.08 14.08 19.78
N GLU A 284 -21.57 13.65 20.94
CA GLU A 284 -20.26 14.04 21.48
C GLU A 284 -19.14 13.07 21.10
N TYR A 285 -19.47 11.92 20.52
CA TYR A 285 -18.47 10.92 20.18
C TYR A 285 -17.55 11.43 19.06
N PRO A 286 -16.24 11.11 19.07
CA PRO A 286 -15.34 11.45 17.97
C PRO A 286 -15.80 10.89 16.61
N ASP A 287 -15.55 11.63 15.53
CA ASP A 287 -15.96 11.23 14.18
C ASP A 287 -15.28 9.93 13.72
N ASP A 288 -13.98 9.82 13.99
CA ASP A 288 -13.18 8.63 13.71
C ASP A 288 -13.71 7.40 14.45
N TYR A 289 -14.08 7.55 15.73
CA TYR A 289 -14.62 6.45 16.53
C TYR A 289 -15.94 5.92 15.95
N LEU A 290 -16.92 6.79 15.66
CA LEU A 290 -18.21 6.33 15.09
C LEU A 290 -18.05 5.79 13.68
N TYR A 291 -17.20 6.42 12.85
CA TYR A 291 -16.89 5.92 11.52
C TYR A 291 -16.33 4.50 11.62
N ASN A 292 -15.28 4.30 12.42
CA ASN A 292 -14.60 3.02 12.51
C ASN A 292 -15.51 1.94 13.10
N LEU A 293 -16.26 2.26 14.17
CA LEU A 293 -17.21 1.36 14.81
C LEU A 293 -18.25 0.82 13.82
N ILE A 294 -18.80 1.67 12.94
CA ILE A 294 -19.84 1.26 12.00
C ILE A 294 -19.22 0.63 10.75
N TYR A 295 -18.17 1.24 10.19
CA TYR A 295 -17.54 0.78 8.96
C TYR A 295 -16.78 -0.53 9.14
N TYR A 296 -15.90 -0.64 10.14
CA TYR A 296 -15.09 -1.84 10.41
C TYR A 296 -15.71 -2.75 11.48
N GLY A 297 -16.87 -2.37 12.02
CA GLY A 297 -17.60 -3.14 13.03
C GLY A 297 -17.04 -2.99 14.45
N GLY A 298 -17.71 -3.62 15.41
CA GLY A 298 -17.44 -3.45 16.84
C GLY A 298 -16.01 -3.79 17.25
N LYS A 299 -15.45 -4.87 16.69
CA LYS A 299 -14.11 -5.34 17.03
C LYS A 299 -13.02 -4.29 16.77
N SER A 300 -13.17 -3.49 15.72
CA SER A 300 -12.18 -2.46 15.32
C SER A 300 -11.91 -1.39 16.38
N VAL A 301 -12.85 -1.19 17.30
CA VAL A 301 -12.74 -0.24 18.41
C VAL A 301 -12.84 -0.94 19.78
N GLY A 302 -12.47 -2.23 19.83
CA GLY A 302 -12.45 -3.01 21.07
C GLY A 302 -13.84 -3.37 21.63
N LYS A 303 -14.89 -3.31 20.82
CA LYS A 303 -16.25 -3.75 21.18
C LYS A 303 -16.54 -5.14 20.64
N SER A 304 -17.73 -5.67 20.93
CA SER A 304 -18.14 -7.00 20.49
C SER A 304 -18.14 -7.13 18.96
N SER A 305 -17.62 -8.26 18.46
CA SER A 305 -17.67 -8.63 17.04
C SER A 305 -19.08 -8.92 16.54
N ASN A 306 -20.08 -8.94 17.41
CA ASN A 306 -21.48 -9.07 17.02
C ASN A 306 -22.00 -7.83 16.27
N MET A 307 -21.35 -6.66 16.44
CA MET A 307 -21.63 -5.49 15.60
C MET A 307 -20.87 -5.66 14.26
N PRO A 308 -21.58 -5.86 13.14
CA PRO A 308 -20.95 -6.22 11.87
C PRO A 308 -20.10 -5.10 11.27
N ASP A 309 -19.21 -5.48 10.35
CA ASP A 309 -18.53 -4.57 9.44
C ASP A 309 -19.51 -4.12 8.34
N TRP A 310 -20.04 -2.91 8.46
CA TRP A 310 -20.97 -2.37 7.48
C TRP A 310 -20.26 -1.75 6.27
N GLY A 311 -18.95 -1.58 6.29
CA GLY A 311 -18.16 -1.05 5.17
C GLY A 311 -18.19 -1.94 3.93
N MET A 312 -18.49 -3.23 4.11
CA MET A 312 -18.70 -4.18 3.01
C MET A 312 -20.09 -4.09 2.37
N THR A 313 -21.03 -3.36 2.97
CA THR A 313 -22.45 -3.35 2.56
C THR A 313 -22.94 -1.94 2.24
N LEU A 314 -22.62 -0.97 3.10
CA LEU A 314 -23.11 0.40 2.98
C LEU A 314 -22.17 1.22 2.10
N PRO A 315 -22.71 1.95 1.09
CA PRO A 315 -21.93 2.96 0.40
C PRO A 315 -21.60 4.12 1.34
N GLU A 316 -20.54 4.86 1.01
CA GLU A 316 -20.02 5.96 1.83
C GLU A 316 -21.10 6.98 2.24
N GLN A 317 -21.98 7.38 1.31
CA GLN A 317 -23.06 8.33 1.63
C GLN A 317 -24.05 7.77 2.64
N SER A 318 -24.41 6.48 2.57
CA SER A 318 -25.33 5.86 3.53
C SER A 318 -24.70 5.72 4.92
N LEU A 319 -23.39 5.49 4.97
CA LEU A 319 -22.64 5.49 6.22
C LEU A 319 -22.62 6.89 6.85
N ALA A 320 -22.31 7.92 6.07
CA ALA A 320 -22.35 9.31 6.51
C ALA A 320 -23.75 9.70 7.03
N ASP A 321 -24.79 9.35 6.28
CA ASP A 321 -26.18 9.64 6.63
C ASP A 321 -26.58 8.95 7.94
N VAL A 322 -26.25 7.66 8.13
CA VAL A 322 -26.62 6.94 9.37
C VAL A 322 -25.87 7.47 10.59
N ILE A 323 -24.61 7.90 10.43
CA ILE A 323 -23.84 8.58 11.48
C ILE A 323 -24.53 9.89 11.87
N ALA A 324 -24.94 10.71 10.89
CA ALA A 324 -25.69 11.94 11.16
C ALA A 324 -27.01 11.67 11.90
N TYR A 325 -27.74 10.61 11.51
CA TYR A 325 -28.98 10.21 12.18
C TYR A 325 -28.76 9.82 13.64
N VAL A 326 -27.78 8.96 13.94
CA VAL A 326 -27.56 8.51 15.33
C VAL A 326 -27.11 9.66 16.21
N ARG A 327 -26.27 10.58 15.70
CA ARG A 327 -25.87 11.81 16.41
C ARG A 327 -27.05 12.73 16.69
N SER A 328 -27.93 12.95 15.72
CA SER A 328 -29.06 13.88 15.89
C SER A 328 -30.18 13.32 16.75
N THR A 329 -30.36 12.00 16.73
CA THR A 329 -31.52 11.31 17.33
C THR A 329 -31.25 10.87 18.77
N PHE A 330 -30.05 10.37 19.06
CA PHE A 330 -29.70 9.83 20.36
C PHE A 330 -28.67 10.72 21.04
N LYS A 331 -29.11 11.49 22.04
CA LYS A 331 -28.32 12.53 22.71
C LYS A 331 -27.90 12.18 24.14
N GLY A 332 -28.21 10.98 24.61
CA GLY A 332 -28.15 10.63 26.03
C GLY A 332 -29.32 11.24 26.80
N GLN A 333 -29.69 10.63 27.93
CA GLN A 333 -30.62 11.22 28.90
C GLN A 333 -29.89 12.17 29.83
#